data_AF-A0A432T9K4-F1
#
_entry.id   AF-A0A432T9K4-F1
#
_cell.length_a   1.000
_cell.length_b   1.000
_cell.length_c   1.000
_cell.angle_alpha   90.00
_cell.angle_beta   90.00
_cell.angle_gamma   90.00
#
_symmetry.space_group_name_H-M   'P 1'
#
loop_
_entity.id
_entity.type
_entity.pdbx_description
1 polymer ?
#
loop_
_entity_poly.entity_id
_entity_poly.type
_entity_poly.pdbx_seq_one_letter_code
_entity_poly.pdbx_strand_id
1 'polypeptide(L)'
;MAGFKALKGQGHAPTLMAAFLYFDFSFMVWTLLGSISTEIGESLASAGFVMSAGDKATLLAIPVLSGALLRILLGFGVDKFGPKKTAIMAQLV
;
A
#
# COMPACT_ATOMS: atom_id res chain seq x y z
N MET A 1 -25.77 11.40 -17.47
CA MET A 1 -25.45 10.17 -16.71
C MET A 1 -25.33 9.02 -17.69
N ALA A 2 -24.11 8.56 -17.98
CA ALA A 2 -23.92 7.40 -18.84
C ALA A 2 -24.47 6.16 -18.12
N GLY A 3 -25.49 5.51 -18.70
CA GLY A 3 -26.10 4.32 -18.12
C GLY A 3 -25.13 3.14 -18.11
N PHE A 4 -25.27 2.23 -17.15
CA PHE A 4 -24.43 1.04 -16.94
C PHE A 4 -24.20 0.20 -18.22
N LYS A 5 -25.11 0.27 -19.19
CA LYS A 5 -25.01 -0.37 -20.51
C LYS A 5 -23.93 0.23 -21.43
N ALA A 6 -23.62 1.52 -21.28
CA ALA A 6 -22.60 2.22 -22.07
C ALA A 6 -21.17 1.89 -21.62
N LEU A 7 -20.99 1.46 -20.36
CA LEU A 7 -19.69 1.04 -19.81
C LEU A 7 -19.30 -0.39 -20.23
N LYS A 8 -20.26 -1.18 -20.73
CA LYS A 8 -20.05 -2.57 -21.15
C LYS A 8 -19.29 -2.59 -22.47
N GLY A 9 -17.96 -2.71 -22.40
CA GLY A 9 -17.06 -2.80 -23.56
C GLY A 9 -16.10 -1.62 -23.74
N GLN A 10 -16.22 -0.55 -22.95
CA GLN A 10 -15.29 0.60 -23.01
C GLN A 10 -14.06 0.43 -22.10
N GLY A 11 -13.95 -0.69 -21.39
CA GLY A 11 -12.85 -0.98 -20.46
C GLY A 11 -11.99 -2.16 -20.91
N HIS A 12 -10.68 -2.06 -20.70
CA HIS A 12 -9.74 -3.15 -20.96
C HIS A 12 -9.67 -4.05 -19.71
N ALA A 13 -10.47 -5.12 -19.68
CA ALA A 13 -10.55 -6.05 -18.55
C ALA A 13 -9.19 -6.57 -18.03
N PRO A 14 -8.19 -6.89 -18.89
CA PRO A 14 -6.85 -7.26 -18.43
C PRO A 14 -6.16 -6.17 -17.61
N THR A 15 -6.34 -4.90 -17.98
CA THR A 15 -5.71 -3.76 -17.31
C THR A 15 -6.38 -3.48 -15.98
N LEU A 16 -7.70 -3.69 -15.91
CA LEU A 16 -8.45 -3.60 -14.66
C LEU A 16 -7.98 -4.67 -13.67
N MET A 17 -7.83 -5.93 -14.13
CA MET A 17 -7.30 -7.01 -13.30
C MET A 17 -5.86 -6.71 -12.84
N ALA A 18 -5.00 -6.21 -13.73
CA ALA A 18 -3.65 -5.83 -13.37
C ALA A 18 -3.61 -4.70 -12.32
N ALA A 19 -4.47 -3.69 -12.46
CA ALA A 19 -4.59 -2.60 -11.48
C ALA A 19 -5.14 -3.08 -10.14
N PHE A 20 -6.08 -4.04 -10.16
CA PHE A 20 -6.60 -4.68 -8.95
C PHE A 20 -5.50 -5.45 -8.21
N LEU A 21 -4.77 -6.32 -8.90
CA LEU A 21 -3.66 -7.08 -8.30
C LEU A 21 -2.58 -6.15 -7.76
N TYR A 22 -2.21 -5.12 -8.53
CA TYR A 22 -1.26 -4.10 -8.10
C TYR A 22 -1.69 -3.48 -6.75
N PHE A 23 -2.94 -3.00 -6.67
CA PHE A 23 -3.46 -2.36 -5.47
C PHE A 23 -3.52 -3.32 -4.28
N ASP A 24 -3.95 -4.56 -4.50
CA ASP A 24 -4.05 -5.59 -3.46
C ASP A 24 -2.67 -5.93 -2.88
N PHE A 25 -1.67 -6.17 -3.73
CA PHE A 25 -0.30 -6.41 -3.28
C PHE A 25 0.29 -5.22 -2.52
N SER A 26 0.11 -3.98 -3.01
CA SER A 26 0.57 -2.79 -2.28
C SER A 26 -0.08 -2.70 -0.90
N PHE A 27 -1.36 -3.08 -0.77
CA PHE A 27 -2.08 -3.09 0.50
C PHE A 27 -1.61 -4.21 1.46
N MET A 28 -1.31 -5.39 0.92
CA MET A 28 -0.71 -6.49 1.70
C MET A 28 0.63 -6.08 2.30
N VAL A 29 1.51 -5.45 1.51
CA VAL A 29 2.81 -4.95 2.00
C VAL A 29 2.61 -3.87 3.05
N TRP A 30 1.65 -2.97 2.84
CA TRP A 30 1.39 -1.87 3.77
C TRP A 30 0.89 -2.34 5.15
N THR A 31 0.11 -3.42 5.17
CA THR A 31 -0.47 -3.98 6.40
C THR A 31 0.37 -5.11 7.03
N LEU A 32 1.42 -5.56 6.34
CA LEU A 32 2.28 -6.69 6.74
C LEU A 32 2.85 -6.52 8.15
N LEU A 33 3.35 -5.32 8.49
CA LEU A 33 3.90 -5.05 9.82
C LEU A 33 2.87 -5.23 10.94
N GLY A 34 1.58 -5.06 10.63
CA GLY A 34 0.47 -5.35 11.52
C GLY A 34 0.33 -6.83 11.83
N SER A 35 0.39 -7.69 10.82
CA SER A 35 0.22 -9.14 11.00
C SER A 35 1.41 -9.79 11.72
N ILE A 36 2.63 -9.34 11.46
CA ILE A 36 3.86 -9.88 12.09
C ILE A 36 4.24 -9.17 13.40
N SER A 37 3.45 -8.19 13.84
CA SER A 37 3.80 -7.34 14.98
C SER A 37 3.97 -8.12 16.30
N THR A 38 3.23 -9.21 16.48
CA THR A 38 3.35 -10.10 17.65
C THR A 38 4.63 -10.91 17.61
N GLU A 39 4.98 -11.50 16.46
CA GLU A 39 6.22 -12.26 16.25
C GLU A 39 7.46 -11.40 16.48
N ILE A 40 7.43 -10.14 16.03
CA ILE A 40 8.51 -9.17 16.30
C ILE A 40 8.66 -8.95 17.81
N GLY A 41 7.55 -8.81 18.54
CA GLY A 41 7.57 -8.63 19.99
C GLY A 41 8.14 -9.83 20.74
N GLU A 42 7.76 -11.05 20.36
CA GLU A 42 8.29 -12.28 20.94
C GLU A 42 9.78 -12.47 20.61
N SER A 43 10.20 -12.17 19.38
CA SER A 43 11.60 -12.22 18.98
C SER A 43 12.46 -11.19 19.73
N LEU A 44 11.98 -9.96 19.93
CA LEU A 44 12.70 -8.94 20.71
C LEU A 44 12.75 -9.29 22.21
N ALA A 45 11.71 -9.92 22.75
CA ALA A 45 11.70 -10.40 24.13
C ALA A 45 12.79 -11.48 24.34
N SER A 46 13.04 -12.33 23.34
CA SER A 46 14.13 -13.31 23.39
C SER A 46 15.54 -12.67 23.44
N ALA A 47 15.68 -11.44 22.94
CA ALA A 47 16.91 -10.65 22.99
C ALA A 47 17.01 -9.75 24.25
N GLY A 48 16.08 -9.88 25.19
CA GLY A 48 16.05 -9.10 26.44
C GLY A 48 15.36 -7.74 26.34
N PHE A 49 14.71 -7.43 25.21
CA PHE A 49 13.97 -6.19 25.01
C PHE A 49 12.46 -6.44 25.03
N VAL A 50 11.78 -5.98 26.08
CA VAL A 50 10.32 -6.08 26.18
C VAL A 50 9.69 -4.89 25.46
N MET A 51 9.04 -5.15 24.32
CA MET A 51 8.41 -4.12 23.52
C MET A 51 7.16 -3.57 24.21
N SER A 52 7.11 -2.25 24.46
CA SER A 52 5.96 -1.58 25.05
C SER A 52 4.81 -1.44 24.03
N ALA A 53 3.58 -1.25 24.52
CA ALA A 53 2.42 -0.94 23.66
C ALA A 53 2.64 0.31 22.79
N GLY A 54 3.39 1.30 23.30
CA GLY A 54 3.75 2.51 22.56
C GLY A 54 4.71 2.26 21.39
N ASP A 55 5.69 1.36 21.57
CA ASP A 55 6.65 1.01 20.52
C ASP A 55 5.97 0.24 19.40
N LYS A 56 5.09 -0.70 19.77
CA LYS A 56 4.25 -1.44 18.81
C LYS A 56 3.37 -0.47 18.00
N ALA A 57 2.74 0.49 18.67
CA ALA A 57 1.93 1.50 17.99
C ALA A 57 2.78 2.37 17.03
N THR A 58 3.99 2.76 17.44
CA THR A 58 4.90 3.55 16.61
C THR A 58 5.36 2.77 15.38
N LEU A 59 5.70 1.49 15.54
CA LEU A 59 6.07 0.58 14.45
C LEU A 59 4.97 0.48 13.40
N LEU A 60 3.71 0.47 13.81
CA LEU A 60 2.55 0.45 12.91
C LEU A 60 2.21 1.82 12.32
N ALA A 61 2.43 2.90 13.08
CA ALA A 61 2.10 4.26 12.66
C ALA A 61 3.05 4.81 11.57
N ILE A 62 4.35 4.47 11.64
CA ILE A 62 5.35 4.99 10.68
C ILE A 62 5.00 4.63 9.22
N PRO A 63 4.72 3.36 8.85
CA PRO A 63 4.33 3.01 7.48
C PRO A 63 3.04 3.69 7.05
N VAL A 64 2.08 3.85 7.95
CA VAL A 64 0.79 4.50 7.66
C VAL A 64 1.00 5.98 7.34
N LEU A 65 1.79 6.68 8.16
CA LEU A 65 2.11 8.09 7.96
C LEU A 65 2.94 8.31 6.69
N SER A 66 3.98 7.50 6.48
CA SER A 66 4.82 7.56 5.27
C SER A 66 3.98 7.30 4.02
N GLY A 67 3.10 6.29 4.04
CA GLY A 67 2.18 6.01 2.94
C GLY A 67 1.18 7.14 2.65
N ALA A 68 0.75 7.88 3.67
CA ALA A 68 -0.12 9.05 3.48
C ALA A 68 0.63 10.21 2.79
N LEU A 69 1.88 10.47 3.18
CA LEU A 69 2.71 11.51 2.56
C LEU A 69 3.09 11.15 1.12
N LEU A 70 3.50 9.90 0.88
CA LEU A 70 3.88 9.42 -0.45
C LEU A 70 2.70 9.50 -1.44
N ARG A 71 1.46 9.28 -0.99
CA ARG A 71 0.27 9.42 -1.86
C ARG A 71 0.13 10.80 -2.48
N ILE A 72 0.50 11.87 -1.77
CA ILE A 72 0.45 13.23 -2.30
C ILE A 72 1.48 13.37 -3.44
N LEU A 73 2.71 12.91 -3.21
CA LEU A 73 3.78 12.93 -4.23
C LEU A 73 3.43 12.09 -5.45
N LEU A 74 2.86 10.89 -5.24
CA LEU A 74 2.40 10.02 -6.30
C LEU A 74 1.24 10.63 -7.09
N GLY A 75 0.34 11.38 -6.44
CA GLY A 75 -0.72 12.13 -7.12
C GLY A 75 -0.16 13.09 -8.17
N PHE A 76 0.79 13.95 -7.78
CA PHE A 76 1.50 14.83 -8.72
C PHE A 76 2.29 14.04 -9.77
N GLY A 77 2.83 12.88 -9.40
CA GLY A 77 3.52 11.98 -10.31
C GLY A 77 2.62 11.43 -11.41
N VAL A 78 1.36 11.08 -11.08
CA VAL A 78 0.38 10.62 -12.07
C VAL A 78 0.06 11.72 -13.08
N ASP A 79 -0.14 12.96 -12.62
CA ASP A 79 -0.46 14.10 -13.49
C ASP A 79 0.65 14.41 -14.49
N LYS A 80 1.92 14.23 -14.09
CA LYS A 80 3.08 14.57 -14.93
C LYS A 80 3.63 13.42 -15.78
N PHE A 81 3.66 12.20 -15.26
CA PHE A 81 4.32 11.05 -15.91
C PHE A 81 3.33 10.00 -16.44
N GLY A 82 2.05 10.16 -16.11
CA GLY A 82 0.98 9.22 -16.46
C GLY A 82 0.88 8.03 -15.50
N PRO A 83 -0.31 7.44 -15.37
CA PRO A 83 -0.64 6.46 -14.33
C PRO A 83 0.21 5.18 -14.38
N LYS A 84 0.55 4.70 -15.59
CA LYS A 84 1.31 3.44 -15.76
C LYS A 84 2.75 3.55 -15.25
N LYS A 85 3.44 4.65 -15.54
CA LYS A 85 4.84 4.83 -15.14
C LYS A 85 4.95 5.09 -13.64
N THR A 86 4.04 5.90 -13.10
CA THR A 86 3.99 6.19 -11.67
C THR A 86 3.67 4.95 -10.84
N ALA A 87 2.76 4.09 -11.31
CA ALA A 87 2.48 2.81 -10.65
C ALA A 87 3.71 1.89 -10.62
N ILE A 88 4.42 1.72 -11.75
CA ILE A 88 5.63 0.88 -11.77
C ILE A 88 6.71 1.43 -10.85
N MET A 89 6.92 2.75 -10.83
CA MET A 89 7.87 3.38 -9.92
C MET A 89 7.48 3.16 -8.45
N ALA A 90 6.20 3.31 -8.12
CA ALA A 90 5.70 3.10 -6.77
C ALA A 90 5.75 1.64 -6.30
N GLN A 91 5.75 0.66 -7.22
CA GLN A 91 5.96 -0.76 -6.85
C GLN A 91 7.41 -1.08 -6.49
N LEU A 92 8.37 -0.28 -6.97
CA LEU A 92 9.80 -0.50 -6.74
C LEU A 92 10.27 0.03 -5.38
N VAL A 93 9.46 0.84 -4.70
CA VAL A 93 9.78 1.53 -3.46
C VAL A 93 8.88 1.03 -2.35
#